data_AF-A0A834HTE5-F1
#
_entry.id   AF-A0A834HTE5-F1
#
_cell.length_a   1.000
_cell.length_b   1.000
_cell.length_c   1.000
_cell.angle_alpha   90.00
_cell.angle_beta   90.00
_cell.angle_gamma   90.00
#
_symmetry.space_group_name_H-M   'P 1'
#
loop_
_entity.id
_entity.type
_entity.pdbx_description
1 polymer ?
#
loop_
_entity_poly.entity_id
_entity_poly.type
_entity_poly.pdbx_seq_one_letter_code
_entity_poly.pdbx_strand_id
1 'polypeptide(L)'
;MFSKKNPVDVKKSTIKLQDPKKDVATRIKHLKLILDNVETSEAKGLFEANFSHIYSILYESFLQMESNLRQREISFHLVHKAHKEELDCTLWILEHVICLLPELIHRRWQLHSLGRMLAKLLHTSNSLRLRRQGIKYFLMCTWFQ
;
A
#
# COMPACT_ATOMS: atom_id res chain seq x y z
N MET A 1 -29.70 -20.93 0.21
CA MET A 1 -28.69 -21.17 1.25
C MET A 1 -27.70 -20.01 1.23
N PHE A 2 -27.81 -19.08 2.18
CA PHE A 2 -26.83 -18.00 2.31
C PHE A 2 -25.57 -18.59 2.94
N SER A 3 -24.50 -18.73 2.16
CA SER A 3 -23.18 -19.07 2.69
C SER A 3 -22.77 -17.96 3.65
N LYS A 4 -22.98 -18.20 4.96
CA LYS A 4 -22.34 -17.42 6.02
C LYS A 4 -20.84 -17.58 5.81
N LYS A 5 -20.20 -16.61 5.17
CA LYS A 5 -18.75 -16.47 5.24
C LYS A 5 -18.41 -16.54 6.73
N ASN A 6 -17.58 -17.51 7.14
CA ASN A 6 -17.10 -17.56 8.52
C ASN A 6 -16.55 -16.16 8.84
N PRO A 7 -16.98 -15.51 9.94
CA PRO A 7 -16.44 -14.22 10.31
C PRO A 7 -14.93 -14.43 10.45
N VAL A 8 -14.19 -13.90 9.49
CA VAL A 8 -12.76 -13.99 9.53
C VAL A 8 -12.34 -13.27 10.80
N ASP A 9 -11.51 -13.90 11.61
CA ASP A 9 -11.04 -13.33 12.87
C ASP A 9 -10.10 -12.15 12.55
N VAL A 10 -10.71 -10.97 12.34
CA VAL A 10 -10.03 -9.70 12.05
C VAL A 10 -8.99 -9.44 13.12
N LYS A 11 -9.30 -9.71 14.40
CA LYS A 11 -8.34 -9.54 15.51
C LYS A 11 -7.10 -10.41 15.32
N LYS A 12 -7.28 -11.69 15.00
CA LYS A 12 -6.15 -12.60 14.71
C LYS A 12 -5.33 -12.14 13.51
N SER A 13 -5.97 -11.60 12.48
CA SER A 13 -5.26 -11.07 11.30
C SER A 13 -4.52 -9.77 11.61
N THR A 14 -5.09 -8.90 12.44
CA THR A 14 -4.43 -7.68 12.92
C THR A 14 -3.18 -8.01 13.73
N ILE A 15 -3.23 -9.01 14.61
CA ILE A 15 -2.03 -9.48 15.34
C ILE A 15 -0.93 -9.94 14.37
N LYS A 16 -1.31 -10.70 13.33
CA LYS A 16 -0.34 -11.17 12.31
C LYS A 16 0.19 -10.06 11.42
N LEU A 17 -0.59 -9.02 11.18
CA LEU A 17 -0.18 -7.81 10.47
C LEU A 17 0.86 -7.01 11.29
N GLN A 18 0.67 -6.93 12.60
CA GLN A 18 1.57 -6.23 13.52
C GLN A 18 2.89 -6.99 13.77
N ASP A 19 2.90 -8.31 13.62
CA ASP A 19 4.05 -9.16 13.92
C ASP A 19 5.23 -8.92 12.95
N PRO A 20 6.33 -8.28 13.40
CA PRO A 20 7.47 -7.96 12.55
C PRO A 20 8.29 -9.21 12.17
N LYS A 21 8.04 -10.36 12.81
CA LYS A 21 8.69 -11.64 12.43
C LYS A 21 8.08 -12.24 11.17
N LYS A 22 6.91 -11.74 10.74
CA LYS A 22 6.27 -12.18 9.50
C LYS A 22 6.84 -11.43 8.30
N ASP A 23 7.06 -12.16 7.22
CA ASP A 23 7.46 -11.56 5.96
C ASP A 23 6.40 -10.59 5.44
N VAL A 24 6.84 -9.68 4.56
CA VAL A 24 5.99 -8.63 3.98
C VAL A 24 4.78 -9.23 3.26
N ALA A 25 4.96 -10.29 2.46
CA ALA A 25 3.87 -10.89 1.68
C ALA A 25 2.78 -11.49 2.58
N THR A 26 3.16 -12.12 3.69
CA THR A 26 2.23 -12.64 4.69
C THR A 26 1.46 -11.50 5.37
N ARG A 27 2.13 -10.40 5.74
CA ARG A 27 1.46 -9.23 6.32
C ARG A 27 0.49 -8.56 5.34
N ILE A 28 0.86 -8.46 4.06
CA ILE A 28 -0.04 -7.97 2.98
C ILE A 28 -1.27 -8.86 2.84
N LYS A 29 -1.11 -10.19 2.87
CA LYS A 29 -2.25 -11.12 2.80
C LYS A 29 -3.24 -10.87 3.93
N HIS A 30 -2.74 -10.65 5.15
CA HIS A 30 -3.60 -10.31 6.28
C HIS A 30 -4.25 -8.93 6.16
N LEU A 31 -3.53 -7.92 5.63
CA LEU A 31 -4.11 -6.60 5.35
C LEU A 31 -5.28 -6.67 4.37
N LYS A 32 -5.11 -7.39 3.25
CA LYS A 32 -6.16 -7.61 2.25
C LYS A 32 -7.36 -8.33 2.86
N LEU A 33 -7.10 -9.41 3.58
CA LEU A 33 -8.14 -10.18 4.25
C LEU A 33 -8.91 -9.34 5.27
N ILE A 34 -8.26 -8.44 6.02
CA ILE A 34 -8.97 -7.50 6.90
C ILE A 34 -9.90 -6.61 6.07
N LEU A 35 -9.34 -5.93 5.05
CA LEU A 35 -10.09 -4.97 4.23
C LEU A 35 -11.25 -5.59 3.43
N ASP A 36 -11.15 -6.87 3.07
CA ASP A 36 -12.23 -7.62 2.40
C ASP A 36 -13.39 -8.02 3.33
N ASN A 37 -13.20 -7.90 4.66
CA ASN A 37 -14.15 -8.38 5.68
C ASN A 37 -14.66 -7.29 6.64
N VAL A 38 -14.19 -6.04 6.52
CA VAL A 38 -14.64 -4.92 7.36
C VAL A 38 -15.24 -3.81 6.51
N GLU A 39 -16.16 -3.03 7.09
CA GLU A 39 -16.69 -1.83 6.43
C GLU A 39 -15.65 -0.70 6.39
N THR A 40 -15.84 0.29 5.51
CA THR A 40 -14.89 1.40 5.35
C THR A 40 -14.66 2.20 6.64
N SER A 41 -15.68 2.34 7.50
CA SER A 41 -15.57 3.02 8.80
C SER A 41 -14.65 2.25 9.77
N GLU A 42 -14.81 0.93 9.85
CA GLU A 42 -13.97 0.05 10.67
C GLU A 42 -12.56 -0.06 10.10
N ALA A 43 -12.41 -0.12 8.77
CA ALA A 43 -11.13 -0.06 8.08
C ALA A 43 -10.36 1.21 8.46
N LYS A 44 -11.04 2.37 8.47
CA LYS A 44 -10.42 3.64 8.87
C LYS A 44 -9.91 3.59 10.30
N GLY A 45 -10.72 3.14 11.27
CA GLY A 45 -10.30 3.00 12.67
C GLY A 45 -9.14 2.02 12.84
N LEU A 46 -9.12 0.91 12.09
CA LEU A 46 -8.01 -0.04 12.09
C LEU A 46 -6.74 0.57 11.51
N PHE A 47 -6.84 1.35 10.42
CA PHE A 47 -5.71 2.05 9.84
C PHE A 47 -5.15 3.09 10.81
N GLU A 48 -6.01 3.88 11.44
CA GLU A 48 -5.62 4.88 12.43
C GLU A 48 -4.98 4.28 13.68
N ALA A 49 -5.39 3.07 14.09
CA ALA A 49 -4.76 2.37 15.22
C ALA A 49 -3.42 1.71 14.84
N ASN A 50 -3.21 1.39 13.55
CA ASN A 50 -2.08 0.57 13.07
C ASN A 50 -1.21 1.27 12.02
N PHE A 51 -1.30 2.60 11.92
CA PHE A 51 -0.69 3.39 10.85
C PHE A 51 0.80 3.10 10.65
N SER A 52 1.57 2.98 11.74
CA SER A 52 3.00 2.68 11.68
C SER A 52 3.31 1.32 11.07
N HIS A 53 2.55 0.28 11.45
CA HIS A 53 2.74 -1.08 10.91
C HIS A 53 2.35 -1.15 9.44
N ILE A 54 1.24 -0.53 9.07
CA ILE A 54 0.76 -0.48 7.69
C ILE A 54 1.76 0.29 6.81
N TYR A 55 2.30 1.39 7.31
CA TYR A 55 3.33 2.14 6.59
C TYR A 55 4.63 1.36 6.41
N SER A 56 5.08 0.62 7.43
CA SER A 56 6.24 -0.27 7.32
C SER A 56 6.02 -1.31 6.21
N ILE A 57 4.83 -1.92 6.13
CA ILE A 57 4.49 -2.86 5.05
C ILE A 57 4.56 -2.16 3.69
N LEU A 58 3.96 -0.98 3.55
CA LEU A 58 4.00 -0.19 2.31
C LEU A 58 5.44 0.11 1.88
N TYR A 59 6.24 0.63 2.80
CA TYR A 59 7.60 1.08 2.54
C TYR A 59 8.52 -0.10 2.20
N GLU A 60 8.44 -1.21 2.94
CA GLU A 60 9.22 -2.41 2.67
C GLU A 60 8.83 -3.05 1.32
N SER A 61 7.53 -3.10 1.00
CA SER A 61 7.06 -3.57 -0.31
C SER A 61 7.65 -2.72 -1.43
N PHE A 62 7.64 -1.40 -1.27
CA PHE A 62 8.22 -0.48 -2.24
C PHE A 62 9.73 -0.67 -2.41
N LEU A 63 10.48 -0.86 -1.32
CA LEU A 63 11.93 -1.11 -1.38
C LEU A 63 12.27 -2.44 -2.07
N GLN A 64 11.51 -3.51 -1.79
CA GLN A 64 11.70 -4.80 -2.45
C GLN A 64 11.50 -4.68 -3.97
N MET A 65 10.44 -3.99 -4.40
CA MET A 65 10.22 -3.72 -5.81
C MET A 65 11.36 -2.89 -6.43
N GLU A 66 11.81 -1.85 -5.73
CA GLU A 66 12.89 -1.00 -6.23
C GLU A 66 14.21 -1.79 -6.38
N SER A 67 14.50 -2.68 -5.44
CA SER A 67 15.66 -3.58 -5.53
C SER A 67 15.57 -4.49 -6.75
N ASN A 68 14.41 -5.10 -6.98
CA ASN A 68 14.17 -6.00 -8.11
C ASN A 68 14.31 -5.28 -9.46
N LEU A 69 13.89 -4.02 -9.54
CA LEU A 69 14.02 -3.21 -10.75
C LEU A 69 15.47 -2.77 -11.01
N ARG A 70 16.17 -2.31 -9.97
CA ARG A 70 17.57 -1.87 -10.08
C ARG A 70 18.50 -2.99 -10.50
N GLN A 71 18.35 -4.19 -9.94
CA GLN A 71 19.19 -5.34 -10.27
C GLN A 71 19.09 -5.79 -11.74
N ARG A 72 18.02 -5.40 -12.45
CA ARG A 72 17.82 -5.80 -13.85
C ARG A 72 18.06 -4.67 -14.85
N GLU A 73 18.43 -3.48 -14.40
CA GLU A 73 18.49 -2.25 -15.22
C GLU A 73 17.15 -1.95 -15.93
N ILE A 74 16.04 -2.42 -15.35
CA ILE A 74 14.71 -2.35 -15.95
C ILE A 74 13.87 -1.24 -15.31
N SER A 75 13.21 -0.42 -16.12
CA SER A 75 12.17 0.53 -15.66
C SER A 75 10.85 -0.19 -15.32
N PHE A 76 9.98 0.40 -14.49
CA PHE A 76 8.67 -0.16 -14.08
C PHE A 76 7.75 -0.60 -15.25
N HIS A 77 8.09 -0.27 -16.50
CA HIS A 77 7.37 -0.67 -17.71
C HIS A 77 7.60 -2.12 -18.17
N LEU A 78 8.71 -2.77 -17.78
CA LEU A 78 9.15 -4.08 -18.30
C LEU A 78 9.02 -5.21 -17.25
N VAL A 79 8.14 -4.96 -16.31
CA VAL A 79 7.87 -5.78 -15.14
C VAL A 79 7.22 -7.10 -15.60
N HIS A 80 7.90 -8.23 -15.39
CA HIS A 80 7.36 -9.58 -15.60
C HIS A 80 6.03 -9.76 -14.85
N LYS A 81 5.15 -10.67 -15.32
CA LYS A 81 3.81 -10.91 -14.78
C LYS A 81 3.74 -10.95 -13.24
N ALA A 82 4.68 -11.64 -12.57
CA ALA A 82 4.74 -11.72 -11.11
C ALA A 82 5.05 -10.38 -10.42
N HIS A 83 6.01 -9.61 -10.95
CA HIS A 83 6.36 -8.30 -10.38
C HIS A 83 5.28 -7.24 -10.65
N LYS A 84 4.40 -7.47 -11.63
CA LYS A 84 3.29 -6.57 -11.92
C LYS A 84 2.24 -6.68 -10.82
N GLU A 85 2.00 -7.89 -10.34
CA GLU A 85 1.15 -8.13 -9.17
C GLU A 85 1.75 -7.50 -7.91
N GLU A 86 3.06 -7.59 -7.69
CA GLU A 86 3.76 -6.90 -6.58
C GLU A 86 3.59 -5.38 -6.65
N LEU A 87 3.70 -4.80 -7.85
CA LEU A 87 3.47 -3.37 -8.11
C LEU A 87 2.03 -2.98 -7.82
N ASP A 88 1.08 -3.69 -8.41
CA ASP A 88 -0.35 -3.42 -8.20
C ASP A 88 -0.71 -3.56 -6.71
N CYS A 89 -0.10 -4.51 -5.98
CA CYS A 89 -0.26 -4.62 -4.52
C CYS A 89 0.29 -3.41 -3.77
N THR A 90 1.50 -2.95 -4.09
CA THR A 90 2.10 -1.79 -3.41
C THR A 90 1.30 -0.52 -3.66
N LEU A 91 0.85 -0.30 -4.91
CA LEU A 91 0.00 0.84 -5.27
C LEU A 91 -1.35 0.77 -4.56
N TRP A 92 -1.92 -0.43 -4.41
CA TRP A 92 -3.16 -0.64 -3.67
C TRP A 92 -3.00 -0.27 -2.19
N ILE A 93 -1.89 -0.64 -1.53
CA ILE A 93 -1.63 -0.23 -0.14
C ILE A 93 -1.45 1.28 -0.05
N LEU A 94 -0.70 1.88 -0.98
CA LEU A 94 -0.49 3.33 -1.03
C LEU A 94 -1.81 4.09 -1.13
N GLU A 95 -2.72 3.63 -2.00
CA GLU A 95 -4.05 4.22 -2.14
C GLU A 95 -4.84 4.14 -0.83
N HIS A 96 -4.82 3.00 -0.14
CA HIS A 96 -5.52 2.86 1.14
C HIS A 96 -4.90 3.72 2.24
N VAL A 97 -3.57 3.86 2.28
CA VAL A 97 -2.90 4.77 3.21
C VAL A 97 -3.34 6.22 2.95
N ILE A 98 -3.37 6.67 1.70
CA ILE A 98 -3.79 8.03 1.36
C ILE A 98 -5.28 8.27 1.67
N CYS A 99 -6.14 7.31 1.34
CA CYS A 99 -7.60 7.43 1.55
C CYS A 99 -8.03 7.32 3.01
N LEU A 100 -7.43 6.40 3.77
CA LEU A 100 -7.88 6.06 5.13
C LEU A 100 -7.12 6.83 6.22
N LEU A 101 -5.97 7.45 5.88
CA LEU A 101 -5.18 8.26 6.83
C LEU A 101 -5.02 9.74 6.37
N PRO A 102 -6.07 10.42 5.90
CA PRO A 102 -5.94 11.79 5.37
C PRO A 102 -5.41 12.79 6.41
N GLU A 103 -5.79 12.62 7.68
CA GLU A 103 -5.35 13.48 8.79
C GLU A 103 -3.83 13.40 9.03
N LEU A 104 -3.23 12.22 8.87
CA LEU A 104 -1.79 12.07 9.00
C LEU A 104 -1.07 12.72 7.82
N ILE A 105 -1.60 12.56 6.61
CA ILE A 105 -1.07 13.20 5.41
C ILE A 105 -1.13 14.73 5.54
N HIS A 106 -2.25 15.27 6.04
CA HIS A 106 -2.41 16.71 6.33
C HIS A 106 -1.32 17.22 7.28
N ARG A 107 -1.03 16.45 8.33
CA ARG A 107 0.06 16.73 9.30
C ARG A 107 1.46 16.46 8.75
N ARG A 108 1.62 16.25 7.44
CA ARG A 108 2.88 15.96 6.75
C ARG A 108 3.59 14.71 7.27
N TRP A 109 2.84 13.76 7.81
CA TRP A 109 3.40 12.48 8.26
C TRP A 109 4.01 11.73 7.08
N GLN A 110 5.28 11.31 7.25
CA GLN A 110 6.06 10.61 6.22
C GLN A 110 6.15 11.34 4.86
N LEU A 111 5.94 12.66 4.81
CA LEU A 111 5.89 13.45 3.58
C LEU A 111 7.11 13.24 2.67
N HIS A 112 8.31 13.21 3.25
CA HIS A 112 9.54 13.01 2.47
C HIS A 112 9.58 11.63 1.79
N SER A 113 9.22 10.58 2.53
CA SER A 113 9.25 9.21 2.04
C SER A 113 8.15 8.96 0.99
N LEU A 114 6.92 9.42 1.27
CA LEU A 114 5.82 9.41 0.30
C LEU A 114 6.14 10.23 -0.95
N GLY A 115 6.72 11.43 -0.79
CA GLY A 115 7.13 12.27 -1.91
C GLY A 115 8.17 11.58 -2.79
N ARG A 116 9.13 10.88 -2.20
CA ARG A 116 10.12 10.09 -2.95
C ARG A 116 9.48 8.92 -3.69
N MET A 117 8.50 8.24 -3.11
CA MET A 117 7.74 7.19 -3.79
C MET A 117 6.98 7.76 -4.99
N LEU A 118 6.26 8.87 -4.81
CA LEU A 118 5.51 9.54 -5.88
C LEU A 118 6.42 10.03 -7.01
N ALA A 119 7.56 10.65 -6.68
CA ALA A 119 8.54 11.09 -7.67
C ALA A 119 9.02 9.93 -8.56
N LYS A 120 9.24 8.74 -7.97
CA LYS A 120 9.62 7.53 -8.71
C LYS A 120 8.49 6.99 -9.58
N LEU A 121 7.23 7.06 -9.11
CA LEU A 121 6.07 6.67 -9.93
C LEU A 121 5.85 7.61 -11.13
N LEU A 122 6.20 8.89 -10.97
CA LEU A 122 6.05 9.93 -11.99
C LEU A 122 7.21 10.02 -12.99
N HIS A 123 8.27 9.23 -12.81
CA HIS A 123 9.44 9.25 -13.68
C HIS A 123 9.07 8.98 -15.15
N THR A 124 9.71 9.69 -16.08
CA THR A 124 9.36 9.68 -17.52
C THR A 124 9.52 8.32 -18.19
N SER A 125 10.42 7.48 -17.66
CA SER A 125 10.63 6.10 -18.12
C SER A 125 9.49 5.14 -17.74
N ASN A 126 8.53 5.56 -16.93
CA ASN A 126 7.37 4.75 -16.57
C ASN A 126 6.25 4.84 -17.60
N SER A 127 5.44 3.78 -17.66
CA SER A 127 4.25 3.74 -18.49
C SER A 127 3.31 4.92 -18.20
N LEU A 128 2.60 5.38 -19.24
CA LEU A 128 1.58 6.42 -19.07
C LEU A 128 0.52 6.01 -18.04
N ARG A 129 0.18 4.72 -17.95
CA ARG A 129 -0.73 4.19 -16.95
C ARG A 129 -0.21 4.42 -15.53
N LEU A 130 1.05 4.08 -15.26
CA LEU A 130 1.65 4.25 -13.94
C LEU A 130 1.79 5.74 -13.57
N ARG A 131 2.18 6.57 -14.54
CA ARG A 131 2.27 8.03 -14.34
C ARG A 131 0.91 8.64 -14.03
N ARG A 132 -0.17 8.25 -14.74
CA ARG A 132 -1.54 8.70 -14.43
C ARG A 132 -1.95 8.32 -13.00
N GLN A 133 -1.62 7.11 -12.55
CA GLN A 133 -1.88 6.69 -11.18
C GLN A 133 -1.07 7.50 -10.17
N GLY A 134 0.21 7.76 -10.46
CA GLY A 134 1.05 8.64 -9.63
C GLY A 134 0.50 10.05 -9.51
N ILE A 135 -0.02 10.63 -10.60
CA ILE A 135 -0.68 11.94 -10.59
C ILE A 135 -1.94 11.89 -9.72
N LYS A 136 -2.77 10.85 -9.84
CA LYS A 136 -3.95 10.65 -8.98
C LYS A 136 -3.54 10.69 -7.51
N TYR A 137 -2.54 9.91 -7.11
CA TYR A 137 -2.07 9.88 -5.72
C TYR A 137 -1.49 11.22 -5.27
N PHE A 138 -0.74 11.91 -6.12
CA PHE A 138 -0.24 13.25 -5.83
C PHE A 138 -1.38 14.25 -5.59
N LEU A 139 -2.41 14.23 -6.44
CA LEU A 139 -3.59 15.08 -6.27
C LEU A 139 -4.35 14.73 -4.98
N MET A 140 -4.47 13.45 -4.64
CA MET A 140 -5.12 13.05 -3.39
C MET A 140 -4.33 13.52 -2.17
N CYS A 141 -3.00 13.39 -2.16
CA CYS A 141 -2.17 13.91 -1.07
C CYS A 141 -2.27 15.43 -0.92
N THR A 142 -2.36 16.17 -2.02
CA THR A 142 -2.44 17.65 -2.01
C THR A 142 -3.84 18.16 -1.67
N TRP A 143 -4.89 17.41 -1.98
CA TRP A 143 -6.26 17.73 -1.54
C TRP A 143 -6.44 17.65 -0.02
N PHE A 144 -5.62 16.85 0.66
CA PHE A 144 -5.63 16.74 2.11
C PHE A 144 -4.61 17.67 2.79
N GLN A 145 -3.94 18.56 2.06
CA GLN A 145 -2.90 19.46 2.59
C GLN A 145 -3.42 20.90 2.73
#